data_AF-A0A8K0IJW6-F1
#
_entry.id   AF-A0A8K0IJW6-F1
#
_cell.length_a   1.000
_cell.length_b   1.000
_cell.length_c   1.000
_cell.angle_alpha   90.00
_cell.angle_beta   90.00
_cell.angle_gamma   90.00
#
_symmetry.space_group_name_H-M   'P 1'
#
loop_
_entity.id
_entity.type
_entity.pdbx_description
1 polymer ?
#
loop_
_entity_poly.entity_id
_entity_poly.type
_entity_poly.pdbx_seq_one_letter_code
_entity_poly.pdbx_strand_id
1 'polypeptide(L)'
;MAAAAVMKRAVVDKTDFFHQSFALLRSLSTSVAPPVSSSSGASESKPRRRKKKNLFDVIQFLPEWGIDYKVAKTHWRDVSYELTKINLYKDDGRHGKAWGIRYKAVYPAGLPTPDAPVKMSGVNKRGWKYFPESEKKIQNSPKVVEQSLA
;
A
#
# COMPACT_ATOMS: atom_id res chain seq x y z
N MET A 1 -23.71 22.90 -60.10
CA MET A 1 -24.22 21.61 -59.61
C MET A 1 -23.15 20.56 -59.79
N ALA A 2 -22.64 19.98 -58.71
CA ALA A 2 -22.05 18.63 -58.69
C ALA A 2 -21.81 18.23 -57.23
N ALA A 3 -22.43 17.13 -56.81
CA ALA A 3 -22.32 16.52 -55.49
C ALA A 3 -21.58 15.19 -55.62
N ALA A 4 -20.71 14.85 -54.65
CA ALA A 4 -20.23 13.49 -54.33
C ALA A 4 -19.12 13.61 -53.27
N ALA A 5 -18.90 12.71 -52.32
CA ALA A 5 -19.69 11.64 -51.72
C ALA A 5 -19.00 11.34 -50.37
N VAL A 6 -19.78 11.20 -49.30
CA VAL A 6 -19.29 10.84 -47.96
C VAL A 6 -18.97 9.35 -47.92
N MET A 7 -17.69 8.98 -47.76
CA MET A 7 -17.31 7.60 -47.47
C MET A 7 -17.35 7.34 -45.95
N LYS A 8 -18.32 6.52 -45.53
CA LYS A 8 -18.42 5.95 -44.18
C LYS A 8 -17.44 4.78 -44.08
N ARG A 9 -16.47 4.86 -43.17
CA ARG A 9 -15.64 3.71 -42.77
C ARG A 9 -16.41 2.88 -41.75
N ALA A 10 -16.70 1.63 -42.12
CA ALA A 10 -17.27 0.63 -41.24
C ALA A 10 -16.21 0.16 -40.23
N VAL A 11 -16.52 0.28 -38.94
CA VAL A 11 -15.83 -0.40 -37.86
C VAL A 11 -16.39 -1.82 -37.82
N VAL A 12 -15.55 -2.81 -38.13
CA VAL A 12 -15.84 -4.22 -37.84
C VAL A 12 -15.27 -4.52 -36.46
N ASP A 13 -16.15 -4.50 -35.46
CA ASP A 13 -15.92 -5.13 -34.17
C ASP A 13 -16.22 -6.62 -34.29
N LYS A 14 -15.19 -7.46 -34.18
CA LYS A 14 -15.39 -8.90 -33.96
C LYS A 14 -14.15 -9.54 -33.34
N THR A 15 -14.07 -9.49 -32.02
CA THR A 15 -13.20 -10.37 -31.23
C THR A 15 -14.00 -10.92 -30.05
N ASP A 16 -14.89 -11.86 -30.36
CA ASP A 16 -15.40 -12.84 -29.41
C ASP A 16 -14.24 -13.75 -28.98
N PHE A 17 -13.68 -13.50 -27.80
CA PHE A 17 -12.72 -14.40 -27.19
C PHE A 17 -13.12 -14.70 -25.74
N PHE A 18 -13.62 -15.92 -25.57
CA PHE A 18 -13.75 -16.71 -24.34
C PHE A 18 -14.82 -16.30 -23.32
N HIS A 19 -16.04 -16.71 -23.66
CA HIS A 19 -17.10 -17.08 -22.75
C HIS A 19 -16.64 -18.27 -21.88
N GLN A 20 -16.14 -18.02 -20.67
CA GLN A 20 -15.73 -19.08 -19.75
C GLN A 20 -16.97 -19.59 -19.00
N SER A 21 -17.42 -20.77 -19.38
CA SER A 21 -18.52 -21.52 -18.79
C SER A 21 -18.29 -21.79 -17.30
N PHE A 22 -19.19 -21.28 -16.45
CA PHE A 22 -19.32 -21.69 -15.05
C PHE A 22 -19.90 -23.11 -15.00
N ALA A 23 -19.05 -24.11 -14.84
CA ALA A 23 -19.48 -25.48 -14.56
C ALA A 23 -20.02 -25.55 -13.13
N LEU A 24 -21.34 -25.36 -12.99
CA LEU A 24 -22.13 -25.60 -11.79
C LEU A 24 -22.39 -27.10 -11.60
N LEU A 25 -21.54 -27.84 -10.89
CA LEU A 25 -21.89 -29.17 -10.39
C LEU A 25 -21.13 -29.53 -9.10
N ARG A 26 -21.76 -29.38 -7.93
CA ARG A 26 -21.44 -30.17 -6.73
C ARG A 26 -22.65 -30.26 -5.79
N SER A 27 -23.45 -31.29 -6.08
CA SER A 27 -24.37 -32.09 -5.25
C SER A 27 -24.86 -31.57 -3.88
N LEU A 28 -26.19 -31.50 -3.77
CA LEU A 28 -27.00 -31.57 -2.55
C LEU A 28 -27.11 -33.03 -2.06
N SER A 29 -27.05 -33.27 -0.74
CA SER A 29 -27.57 -34.42 0.07
C SER A 29 -26.67 -34.60 1.32
N THR A 30 -27.06 -34.15 2.52
CA THR A 30 -27.94 -34.75 3.56
C THR A 30 -27.16 -35.51 4.66
N SER A 31 -27.33 -35.09 5.93
CA SER A 31 -27.70 -35.91 7.11
C SER A 31 -27.04 -35.48 8.44
N VAL A 32 -27.91 -35.22 9.44
CA VAL A 32 -27.84 -35.58 10.87
C VAL A 32 -26.77 -34.95 11.79
N ALA A 33 -27.25 -34.23 12.82
CA ALA A 33 -26.57 -33.96 14.12
C ALA A 33 -26.98 -35.06 15.13
N PRO A 34 -26.28 -35.36 16.27
CA PRO A 34 -26.05 -34.46 17.42
C PRO A 34 -24.73 -34.81 18.22
N PRO A 35 -24.59 -34.66 19.56
CA PRO A 35 -24.28 -33.42 20.31
C PRO A 35 -23.05 -33.52 21.28
N VAL A 36 -22.75 -32.39 21.94
CA VAL A 36 -22.05 -32.14 23.23
C VAL A 36 -20.52 -32.30 23.45
N SER A 37 -20.03 -31.31 24.23
CA SER A 37 -19.01 -31.37 25.29
C SER A 37 -17.51 -31.16 25.00
N SER A 38 -17.05 -29.98 25.47
CA SER A 38 -15.82 -29.70 26.24
C SER A 38 -14.47 -30.28 25.78
N SER A 39 -13.53 -29.39 25.45
CA SER A 39 -12.25 -29.32 26.17
C SER A 39 -11.37 -28.16 25.68
N SER A 40 -10.71 -27.56 26.66
CA SER A 40 -9.62 -26.60 26.58
C SER A 40 -8.54 -27.00 25.56
N GLY A 41 -8.41 -26.20 24.51
CA GLY A 41 -7.28 -26.26 23.58
C GLY A 41 -6.62 -24.89 23.51
N ALA A 42 -5.64 -24.65 24.38
CA ALA A 42 -4.62 -23.63 24.17
C ALA A 42 -3.84 -24.01 22.90
N SER A 43 -4.39 -23.66 21.75
CA SER A 43 -3.72 -23.81 20.47
C SER A 43 -2.84 -22.58 20.29
N GLU A 44 -1.53 -22.79 20.41
CA GLU A 44 -0.51 -21.86 19.93
C GLU A 44 -0.66 -21.78 18.40
N SER A 45 -1.61 -20.95 17.98
CA SER A 45 -2.00 -20.85 16.59
C SER A 45 -0.85 -20.19 15.84
N LYS A 46 -0.18 -20.99 15.01
CA LYS A 46 0.69 -20.59 13.90
C LYS A 46 0.25 -19.21 13.40
N PRO A 47 1.14 -18.20 13.31
CA PRO A 47 0.73 -16.81 13.17
C PRO A 47 -0.18 -16.69 11.95
N ARG A 48 -1.49 -16.51 12.21
CA ARG A 48 -2.50 -16.34 11.16
C ARG A 48 -1.97 -15.28 10.22
N ARG A 49 -1.80 -15.64 8.94
CA ARG A 49 -1.12 -14.85 7.93
C ARG A 49 -1.67 -13.43 7.98
N ARG A 50 -0.89 -12.50 8.57
CA ARG A 50 -1.38 -11.14 8.86
C ARG A 50 -1.77 -10.50 7.54
N LYS A 51 -3.01 -10.00 7.47
CA LYS A 51 -3.50 -9.30 6.28
C LYS A 51 -2.54 -8.15 5.99
N LYS A 52 -2.13 -8.00 4.72
CA LYS A 52 -1.23 -6.90 4.31
C LYS A 52 -1.92 -5.56 4.60
N LYS A 53 -1.21 -4.68 5.31
CA LYS A 53 -1.67 -3.34 5.71
C LYS A 53 -1.42 -2.31 4.62
N ASN A 54 -2.24 -1.25 4.61
CA ASN A 54 -2.04 -0.02 3.83
C ASN A 54 -0.91 0.84 4.46
N LEU A 55 -0.41 1.86 3.78
CA LEU A 55 0.52 2.83 4.35
C LEU A 55 -0.08 3.54 5.59
N PHE A 56 -1.33 3.98 5.50
CA PHE A 56 -2.01 4.67 6.60
C PHE A 56 -2.18 3.78 7.84
N ASP A 57 -2.54 2.52 7.64
CA ASP A 57 -2.61 1.50 8.70
C ASP A 57 -1.23 1.22 9.34
N VAL A 58 -0.14 1.51 8.64
CA VAL A 58 1.23 1.31 9.14
C VAL A 58 1.65 2.52 9.97
N ILE A 59 1.39 3.72 9.47
CA ILE A 59 1.91 4.97 10.05
C ILE A 59 1.02 5.58 11.13
N GLN A 60 -0.25 5.15 11.25
CA GLN A 60 -1.14 5.58 12.34
C GLN A 60 -0.59 5.26 13.75
N PHE A 61 0.31 4.29 13.84
CA PHE A 61 0.95 3.88 15.10
C PHE A 61 2.24 4.65 15.39
N LEU A 62 2.72 5.44 14.43
CA LEU A 62 3.94 6.24 14.56
C LEU A 62 3.57 7.66 15.04
N PRO A 63 4.46 8.32 15.81
CA PRO A 63 4.27 9.72 16.17
C PRO A 63 4.20 10.58 14.90
N GLU A 64 3.41 11.66 14.96
CA GLU A 64 3.22 12.59 13.85
C GLU A 64 2.85 11.91 12.51
N TRP A 65 2.09 10.81 12.56
CA TRP A 65 1.72 10.01 11.38
C TRP A 65 2.92 9.47 10.60
N GLY A 66 4.08 9.33 11.24
CA GLY A 66 5.27 8.78 10.60
C GLY A 66 5.98 9.74 9.64
N ILE A 67 5.89 11.06 9.83
CA ILE A 67 6.74 12.03 9.14
C ILE A 67 8.23 11.76 9.48
N ASP A 68 9.12 11.88 8.49
CA ASP A 68 10.56 11.56 8.52
C ASP A 68 10.90 10.07 8.69
N TYR A 69 9.90 9.20 8.71
CA TYR A 69 10.12 7.76 8.71
C TYR A 69 10.33 7.21 7.31
N LYS A 70 11.23 6.22 7.22
CA LYS A 70 11.43 5.46 5.99
C LYS A 70 10.39 4.35 5.88
N VAL A 71 9.69 4.32 4.74
CA VAL A 71 8.67 3.33 4.40
C VAL A 71 8.95 2.76 3.01
N ALA A 72 8.62 1.48 2.82
CA ALA A 72 8.69 0.84 1.51
C ALA A 72 7.58 -0.20 1.35
N LYS A 73 7.32 -0.57 0.10
CA LYS A 73 6.51 -1.76 -0.18
C LYS A 73 7.35 -3.01 0.02
N THR A 74 6.70 -4.06 0.50
CA THR A 74 7.33 -5.36 0.80
C THR A 74 8.01 -6.01 -0.41
N HIS A 75 7.55 -5.74 -1.63
CA HIS A 75 8.12 -6.31 -2.85
C HIS A 75 9.14 -5.37 -3.53
N TRP A 76 9.35 -4.16 -3.00
CA TRP A 76 10.39 -3.26 -3.47
C TRP A 76 11.68 -3.61 -2.75
N ARG A 77 12.79 -3.69 -3.50
CA ARG A 77 14.12 -3.95 -2.93
C ARG A 77 14.93 -2.66 -2.80
N ASP A 78 14.97 -1.90 -3.88
CA ASP A 78 15.90 -0.77 -3.99
C ASP A 78 15.20 0.58 -3.88
N VAL A 79 13.94 0.62 -3.43
CA VAL A 79 13.15 1.86 -3.34
C VAL A 79 12.51 1.99 -1.98
N SER A 80 12.87 3.05 -1.27
CA SER A 80 12.22 3.50 -0.06
C SER A 80 11.81 4.96 -0.18
N TYR A 81 10.80 5.36 0.57
CA TYR A 81 10.38 6.74 0.69
C TYR A 81 10.56 7.20 2.13
N GLU A 82 11.00 8.44 2.31
CA GLU A 82 10.88 9.15 3.59
C GLU A 82 9.64 10.03 3.53
N LEU A 83 8.75 9.89 4.50
CA LEU A 83 7.49 10.60 4.50
C LEU A 83 7.70 12.07 4.88
N THR A 84 7.11 12.99 4.12
CA THR A 84 7.24 14.43 4.38
C THR A 84 5.89 15.05 4.71
N LYS A 85 4.84 14.68 3.98
CA LYS A 85 3.50 15.24 4.17
C LYS A 85 2.44 14.18 3.97
N ILE A 86 1.39 14.25 4.78
CA ILE A 86 0.27 13.32 4.75
C ILE A 86 -1.03 14.13 4.74
N ASN A 87 -1.98 13.73 3.89
CA ASN A 87 -3.31 14.31 3.83
C ASN A 87 -4.34 13.18 3.84
N LEU A 88 -5.07 13.08 4.94
CA LEU A 88 -6.09 12.05 5.16
C LEU A 88 -7.43 12.53 4.63
N TYR A 89 -8.25 11.59 4.17
CA TYR A 89 -9.67 11.86 3.93
C TYR A 89 -10.46 11.81 5.24
N LYS A 90 -11.63 12.44 5.25
CA LYS A 90 -12.41 12.77 6.47
C LYS A 90 -13.04 11.56 7.16
N ASP A 91 -13.10 10.41 6.50
CA ASP A 91 -14.10 9.39 6.82
C ASP A 91 -13.56 8.33 7.81
N ASP A 92 -12.30 7.91 7.67
CA ASP A 92 -11.74 6.81 8.49
C ASP A 92 -10.23 6.95 8.81
N GLY A 93 -9.54 7.96 8.26
CA GLY A 93 -8.07 8.08 8.35
C GLY A 93 -7.28 6.94 7.66
N ARG A 94 -7.94 5.97 7.03
CA ARG A 94 -7.31 4.80 6.38
C ARG A 94 -6.88 5.05 4.93
N HIS A 95 -7.30 6.16 4.37
CA HIS A 95 -7.07 6.53 2.99
C HIS A 95 -6.66 8.00 2.92
N GLY A 96 -5.83 8.32 1.93
CA GLY A 96 -5.39 9.67 1.73
C GLY A 96 -4.37 9.81 0.62
N LYS A 97 -3.62 10.89 0.71
CA LYS A 97 -2.48 11.22 -0.15
C LYS A 97 -1.25 11.36 0.75
N ALA A 98 -0.11 10.90 0.27
CA ALA A 98 1.16 11.11 0.94
C ALA A 98 2.20 11.62 -0.07
N TRP A 99 3.14 12.40 0.45
CA TRP A 99 4.30 12.91 -0.26
C TRP A 99 5.54 12.50 0.51
N GLY A 100 6.61 12.21 -0.24
CA GLY A 100 7.86 11.78 0.37
C GLY A 100 9.03 11.86 -0.59
N ILE A 101 10.23 11.83 -0.01
CA ILE A 101 11.49 11.82 -0.74
C ILE A 101 11.81 10.39 -1.15
N ARG A 102 12.05 10.16 -2.44
CA ARG A 102 12.41 8.83 -2.94
C ARG A 102 13.90 8.60 -2.76
N TYR A 103 14.22 7.51 -2.06
CA TYR A 103 15.56 6.94 -1.99
C TYR A 103 15.62 5.73 -2.89
N LYS A 104 16.48 5.79 -3.91
CA LYS A 104 16.86 4.61 -4.68
C LYS A 104 18.19 4.10 -4.12
N ALA A 105 18.25 2.83 -3.74
CA ALA A 105 19.50 2.19 -3.35
C ALA A 105 20.35 1.99 -4.62
N VAL A 106 21.03 3.05 -5.04
CA VAL A 106 22.19 2.91 -5.91
C VAL A 106 23.35 2.68 -4.97
N TYR A 107 23.86 1.44 -4.92
CA TYR A 107 25.07 1.15 -4.15
C TYR A 107 26.22 2.07 -4.62
N PRO A 108 27.08 2.55 -3.70
CA PRO A 108 27.18 2.18 -2.28
C PRO A 108 26.58 3.19 -1.30
N ALA A 109 26.07 4.32 -1.77
CA ALA A 109 25.34 5.27 -0.94
C ALA A 109 24.13 5.69 -1.75
N GLY A 110 22.95 5.22 -1.35
CA GLY A 110 21.68 5.64 -1.93
C GLY A 110 21.50 7.13 -1.70
N LEU A 111 22.09 7.92 -2.60
CA LEU A 111 21.96 9.35 -2.64
C LEU A 111 20.45 9.63 -2.63
N PRO A 112 19.95 10.46 -1.69
CA PRO A 112 18.61 11.01 -1.88
C PRO A 112 18.60 11.58 -3.30
N THR A 113 17.57 11.29 -4.09
CA THR A 113 17.30 12.16 -5.23
C THR A 113 16.64 13.40 -4.61
N PRO A 114 17.42 14.42 -4.22
CA PRO A 114 16.98 15.46 -3.30
C PRO A 114 16.50 16.59 -4.17
N ASP A 115 15.33 16.41 -4.80
CA ASP A 115 14.83 17.43 -5.73
C ASP A 115 13.49 17.99 -5.29
N ALA A 116 12.62 17.17 -4.72
CA ALA A 116 11.42 17.62 -4.02
C ALA A 116 10.71 16.43 -3.34
N PRO A 117 9.86 16.67 -2.33
CA PRO A 117 8.88 15.69 -1.90
C PRO A 117 7.93 15.36 -3.06
N VAL A 118 7.99 14.11 -3.55
CA VAL A 118 7.15 13.63 -4.66
C VAL A 118 5.89 12.98 -4.11
N LYS A 119 4.77 13.18 -4.79
CA LYS A 119 3.53 12.47 -4.48
C LYS A 119 3.74 10.96 -4.62
N MET A 120 3.53 10.24 -3.53
CA MET A 120 3.70 8.79 -3.50
C MET A 120 2.50 8.10 -4.16
N SER A 121 2.77 7.14 -5.04
CA SER A 121 1.75 6.37 -5.75
C SER A 121 1.42 5.05 -5.05
N GLY A 122 0.16 4.64 -5.14
CA GLY A 122 -0.31 3.39 -4.52
C GLY A 122 -0.22 3.38 -2.99
N VAL A 123 -0.30 4.55 -2.35
CA VAL A 123 -0.34 4.70 -0.88
C VAL A 123 -1.48 3.86 -0.30
N ASN A 124 -2.67 3.93 -0.92
CA ASN A 124 -3.87 3.18 -0.51
C ASN A 124 -3.81 1.67 -0.81
N LYS A 125 -2.72 1.15 -1.40
CA LYS A 125 -2.56 -0.27 -1.70
C LYS A 125 -1.96 -1.00 -0.49
N ARG A 126 -2.12 -2.32 -0.45
CA ARG A 126 -1.61 -3.16 0.63
C ARG A 126 -0.14 -3.53 0.43
N GLY A 127 0.55 -3.81 1.54
CA GLY A 127 1.91 -4.34 1.53
C GLY A 127 2.98 -3.31 1.86
N TRP A 128 2.61 -2.20 2.50
CA TRP A 128 3.56 -1.24 3.06
C TRP A 128 4.14 -1.74 4.39
N LYS A 129 5.38 -1.33 4.66
CA LYS A 129 6.09 -1.55 5.92
C LYS A 129 6.94 -0.30 6.22
N TYR A 130 7.12 0.00 7.50
CA TYR A 130 8.06 1.01 7.97
C TYR A 130 9.37 0.33 8.37
N PHE A 131 10.47 1.07 8.34
CA PHE A 131 11.77 0.62 8.84
C PHE A 131 12.02 1.26 10.21
N PRO A 132 12.18 0.47 11.29
CA PRO A 132 12.45 1.01 12.62
C PRO A 132 13.82 1.68 12.72
N GLU A 133 14.75 1.39 11.81
CA GLU A 133 16.08 2.01 11.82
C GLU A 133 16.05 3.53 11.58
N SER A 134 14.98 4.08 10.98
CA SER A 134 14.82 5.53 10.90
C SER A 134 14.47 6.17 12.25
N GLU A 135 13.87 5.45 13.21
CA GLU A 135 13.63 5.96 14.58
C GLU A 135 14.95 6.39 15.22
N LYS A 136 15.99 5.57 15.08
CA LYS A 136 17.32 5.83 15.66
C LYS A 136 18.02 7.02 15.01
N LYS A 137 17.79 7.26 13.71
CA LYS A 137 18.36 8.43 13.02
C LYS A 137 17.65 9.73 13.43
N ILE A 138 16.34 9.69 13.66
CA ILE A 138 15.58 10.86 14.16
C ILE A 138 15.99 11.19 15.60
N GLN A 139 16.17 10.17 16.46
CA GLN A 139 16.62 10.37 17.84
C GLN A 139 18.09 10.83 17.95
N ASN A 140 18.94 10.44 17.00
CA ASN A 140 20.35 10.87 16.94
C ASN A 140 20.59 12.17 16.15
N SER A 141 19.56 12.75 15.51
CA SER A 141 19.66 14.13 15.02
C SER A 141 19.55 15.04 16.25
N PRO A 142 20.62 15.77 16.64
CA PRO A 142 20.52 16.65 17.79
C PRO A 142 19.46 17.71 17.48
N LYS A 143 18.50 17.86 18.38
CA LYS A 143 17.76 19.10 18.53
C LYS A 143 18.81 20.19 18.69
N VAL A 144 19.11 20.91 17.61
CA VAL A 144 19.84 22.18 17.69
C VAL A 144 18.87 23.14 18.35
N VAL A 145 18.88 23.12 19.69
CA VAL A 145 18.30 24.16 20.50
C VAL A 145 19.08 25.41 20.13
N GLU A 146 18.38 26.29 19.42
CA GLU A 146 18.75 27.65 19.11
C GLU A 146 19.09 28.37 20.43
N GLN A 147 20.37 28.31 20.82
CA GLN A 147 20.92 29.18 21.83
C GLN A 147 21.10 30.56 21.18
N SER A 148 20.03 31.35 21.21
CA SER A 148 20.09 32.77 20.95
C SER A 148 20.96 33.42 22.03
N LEU A 149 22.11 33.93 21.61
CA LEU A 149 22.90 34.95 22.31
C LEU A 149 22.02 36.16 22.61
N ALA A 150 21.88 36.49 23.90
CA ALA A 150 21.61 37.83 24.40
C ALA A 150 22.20 37.95 25.80
#